data_AF-A0A843YJX6-F1
#
_entry.id   AF-A0A843YJX6-F1
#
_cell.length_a   1.000
_cell.length_b   1.000
_cell.length_c   1.000
_cell.angle_alpha   90.00
_cell.angle_beta   90.00
_cell.angle_gamma   90.00
#
_symmetry.space_group_name_H-M   'P 1'
#
loop_
_entity.id
_entity.type
_entity.pdbx_description
1 polymer ?
#
loop_
_entity_poly.entity_id
_entity_poly.type
_entity_poly.pdbx_seq_one_letter_code
_entity_poly.pdbx_strand_id
1 'polypeptide(L)'
;MMPMVRVGSLFQAWLALAFLVATVLIPTLANSAETNSVAGTMHDVTATLKVFNRDIVTFRSTLMGISSHDRALRAKARIEDQLDNPGPKKVTIQASPLGSLVQIDGAT
;
A
#
# COMPACT_ATOMS: atom_id res chain seq x y z
N MET A 1 59.10 -31.76 29.18
CA MET A 1 58.81 -31.41 27.78
C MET A 1 57.63 -30.45 27.73
N MET A 2 57.88 -29.16 27.49
CA MET A 2 56.88 -28.19 26.96
C MET A 2 56.97 -28.22 25.43
N PRO A 3 55.86 -28.03 24.67
CA PRO A 3 55.48 -26.69 24.16
C PRO A 3 53.94 -26.49 24.05
N MET A 4 53.36 -25.32 24.37
CA MET A 4 53.16 -24.10 23.55
C MET A 4 51.77 -23.97 22.87
N VAL A 5 50.96 -23.04 23.40
CA VAL A 5 50.08 -22.02 22.75
C VAL A 5 48.99 -22.42 21.73
N ARG A 6 47.76 -21.89 21.92
CA ARG A 6 46.88 -21.23 20.91
C ARG A 6 45.58 -20.71 21.58
N VAL A 7 45.46 -19.43 21.94
CA VAL A 7 44.93 -18.32 21.10
C VAL A 7 43.80 -18.80 20.19
N GLY A 8 42.56 -18.78 20.68
CA GLY A 8 41.37 -19.17 19.89
C GLY A 8 40.05 -18.52 20.32
N SER A 9 40.07 -17.59 21.27
CA SER A 9 38.88 -16.92 21.84
C SER A 9 38.22 -15.88 20.91
N LEU A 10 38.57 -15.86 19.62
CA LEU A 10 38.01 -14.94 18.62
C LEU A 10 37.18 -15.65 17.53
N PHE A 11 37.09 -16.98 17.56
CA PHE A 11 36.19 -17.76 16.68
C PHE A 11 34.77 -17.96 17.29
N GLN A 12 34.52 -17.43 18.49
CA GLN A 12 33.24 -17.53 19.21
C GLN A 12 32.15 -16.53 18.77
N ALA A 13 32.44 -15.57 17.89
CA ALA A 13 31.45 -14.57 17.48
C ALA A 13 30.73 -14.88 16.16
N TRP A 14 31.19 -15.87 15.37
CA TRP A 14 30.60 -16.16 14.05
C TRP A 14 29.53 -17.27 14.05
N LEU A 15 29.39 -18.01 15.15
CA LEU A 15 28.50 -19.19 15.21
C LEU A 15 27.12 -18.90 15.83
N ALA A 16 26.87 -17.68 16.32
CA ALA A 16 25.56 -17.25 16.82
C ALA A 16 24.63 -16.68 15.72
N LEU A 17 25.16 -16.39 14.52
CA LEU A 17 24.39 -15.81 13.41
C LEU A 17 23.56 -16.86 12.64
N ALA A 18 23.81 -18.16 12.85
CA ALA A 18 23.14 -19.25 12.14
C ALA A 18 21.87 -19.80 12.85
N PHE A 19 21.54 -19.33 14.06
CA PHE A 19 20.45 -19.91 14.85
C PHE A 19 19.11 -19.15 14.80
N LEU A 20 19.02 -18.02 14.07
CA LEU A 20 17.81 -17.19 13.98
C LEU A 20 16.86 -17.60 12.82
N VAL A 21 17.05 -18.78 12.20
CA VAL A 21 16.36 -19.18 10.95
C VAL A 21 15.30 -20.28 11.17
N ALA A 22 15.11 -20.83 12.37
CA ALA A 22 14.41 -22.11 12.52
C ALA A 22 13.21 -22.18 13.50
N THR A 23 12.36 -21.15 13.60
CA THR A 23 11.05 -21.29 14.27
C THR A 23 9.88 -20.86 13.38
N VAL A 24 9.57 -21.73 12.44
CA VAL A 24 8.32 -21.79 11.69
C VAL A 24 7.24 -22.47 12.56
N LEU A 25 5.97 -22.07 12.37
CA LEU A 25 4.72 -22.85 12.55
C LEU A 25 3.85 -22.61 13.81
N ILE A 26 2.80 -21.75 13.71
CA ILE A 26 1.40 -22.08 14.06
C ILE A 26 0.42 -21.29 13.15
N PRO A 27 -0.47 -21.97 12.39
CA PRO A 27 -1.56 -21.38 11.60
C PRO A 27 -2.92 -21.35 12.36
N THR A 28 -3.94 -20.71 11.75
CA THR A 28 -5.39 -20.64 12.10
C THR A 28 -5.77 -19.55 13.13
N LEU A 29 -6.78 -18.68 12.92
CA LEU A 29 -8.14 -18.95 12.46
C LEU A 29 -8.70 -17.80 11.60
N ALA A 30 -9.54 -18.18 10.64
CA ALA A 30 -10.27 -17.31 9.75
C ALA A 30 -11.10 -16.25 10.50
N ASN A 31 -10.92 -14.99 10.12
CA ASN A 31 -11.95 -13.98 10.29
C ASN A 31 -12.36 -13.50 8.89
N SER A 32 -13.13 -14.33 8.19
CA SER A 32 -13.90 -13.90 7.03
C SER A 32 -15.01 -12.98 7.54
N ALA A 33 -14.66 -11.71 7.75
CA ALA A 33 -15.66 -10.66 7.71
C ALA A 33 -16.11 -10.54 6.25
N GLU A 34 -17.07 -11.39 5.86
CA GLU A 34 -17.96 -11.08 4.76
C GLU A 34 -18.72 -9.82 5.15
N THR A 35 -18.14 -8.68 4.78
CA THR A 35 -18.90 -7.43 4.70
C THR A 35 -19.87 -7.63 3.54
N ASN A 36 -21.04 -8.15 3.90
CA ASN A 36 -22.25 -8.17 3.10
C ASN A 36 -22.38 -6.79 2.43
N SER A 37 -22.05 -6.73 1.14
CA SER A 37 -22.18 -5.51 0.36
C SER A 37 -23.67 -5.28 0.18
N VAL A 38 -24.23 -4.41 1.02
CA VAL A 38 -25.56 -3.87 0.81
C VAL A 38 -25.48 -3.00 -0.45
N ALA A 39 -25.62 -3.63 -1.61
CA ALA A 39 -25.96 -2.97 -2.86
C ALA A 39 -27.41 -2.46 -2.74
N GLY A 40 -27.57 -1.43 -1.92
CA GLY A 40 -28.83 -0.75 -1.65
C GLY A 40 -28.65 0.73 -1.92
N THR A 41 -28.87 1.12 -3.18
CA THR A 41 -29.49 2.39 -3.60
C THR A 41 -29.18 3.66 -2.78
N MET A 42 -27.93 3.87 -2.40
CA MET A 42 -27.36 5.20 -2.18
C MET A 42 -26.40 5.49 -3.32
N HIS A 43 -26.94 5.67 -4.53
CA HIS A 43 -26.25 6.59 -5.41
C HIS A 43 -26.26 7.94 -4.70
N ASP A 44 -25.10 8.59 -4.63
CA ASP A 44 -25.01 10.06 -4.67
C ASP A 44 -24.66 10.83 -3.38
N VAL A 45 -23.81 10.29 -2.49
CA VAL A 45 -23.01 11.16 -1.61
C VAL A 45 -21.54 10.77 -1.61
N THR A 46 -21.25 9.48 -1.45
CA THR A 46 -19.88 8.96 -1.39
C THR A 46 -19.57 8.07 -2.60
N ALA A 47 -18.34 8.13 -3.09
CA ALA A 47 -17.84 7.23 -4.13
C ALA A 47 -16.37 6.88 -3.87
N THR A 48 -16.04 5.60 -3.94
CA THR A 48 -14.67 5.11 -3.70
C THR A 48 -13.99 4.79 -5.02
N LEU A 49 -12.84 5.42 -5.24
CA LEU A 49 -11.92 5.09 -6.32
C LEU A 49 -11.17 3.81 -5.97
N LYS A 50 -11.42 2.78 -6.77
CA LYS A 50 -10.70 1.51 -6.76
C LYS A 50 -9.79 1.42 -7.98
N VAL A 51 -8.53 1.11 -7.75
CA VAL A 51 -7.52 0.88 -8.78
C VAL A 51 -7.03 -0.57 -8.63
N PHE A 52 -7.11 -1.36 -9.70
CA PHE A 52 -6.96 -2.81 -9.66
C PHE A 52 -7.85 -3.45 -8.56
N ASN A 53 -7.24 -3.99 -7.50
CA ASN A 53 -7.94 -4.56 -6.35
C ASN A 53 -7.72 -3.77 -5.05
N ARG A 54 -7.42 -2.47 -5.14
CA ARG A 54 -7.20 -1.61 -3.98
C ARG A 54 -8.05 -0.36 -4.02
N ASP A 55 -8.66 -0.06 -2.89
CA ASP A 55 -9.33 1.21 -2.66
C ASP A 55 -8.28 2.26 -2.31
N ILE A 56 -8.28 3.38 -3.03
CA ILE A 56 -7.23 4.41 -2.91
C ILE A 56 -7.77 5.68 -2.25
N VAL A 57 -8.92 6.17 -2.73
CA VAL A 57 -9.54 7.41 -2.23
C VAL A 57 -11.04 7.24 -2.16
N THR A 58 -11.66 7.76 -1.10
CA THR A 58 -13.12 7.90 -1.01
C THR A 58 -13.50 9.38 -1.12
N PHE A 59 -14.24 9.73 -2.16
CA PHE A 59 -14.86 11.03 -2.33
C PHE A 59 -16.15 11.07 -1.52
N ARG A 60 -16.30 12.07 -0.65
CA ARG A 60 -17.42 12.15 0.32
C ARG A 60 -18.45 13.22 0.02
N SER A 61 -18.21 14.04 -0.99
CA SER A 61 -19.08 15.16 -1.35
C SER A 61 -18.82 15.63 -2.78
N THR A 62 -19.76 16.44 -3.27
CA THR A 62 -19.59 17.25 -4.48
C THR A 62 -18.48 18.27 -4.31
N LEU A 63 -17.68 18.48 -5.36
CA LEU A 63 -16.67 19.53 -5.42
C LEU A 63 -16.88 20.35 -6.69
N MET A 64 -17.13 21.66 -6.53
CA MET A 64 -17.40 22.58 -7.66
C MET A 64 -18.52 22.09 -8.59
N GLY A 65 -19.60 21.54 -8.01
CA GLY A 65 -20.74 21.00 -8.76
C GLY A 65 -20.52 19.63 -9.41
N ILE A 66 -19.34 19.03 -9.27
CA ILE A 66 -19.05 17.69 -9.79
C ILE A 66 -19.34 16.65 -8.70
N SER A 67 -20.14 15.64 -9.03
CA SER A 67 -20.51 14.55 -8.11
C SER A 67 -19.30 13.74 -7.66
N SER A 68 -19.40 13.09 -6.48
CA SER A 68 -18.35 12.20 -5.99
C SER A 68 -18.09 11.04 -6.95
N HIS A 69 -19.15 10.51 -7.57
CA HIS A 69 -19.08 9.45 -8.58
C HIS A 69 -18.31 9.87 -9.83
N ASP A 70 -18.64 11.02 -10.43
CA ASP A 70 -17.96 11.51 -11.63
C ASP A 70 -16.48 11.81 -11.35
N ARG A 71 -16.19 12.29 -10.15
CA ARG A 71 -14.80 12.49 -9.70
C ARG A 71 -14.05 11.16 -9.59
N ALA A 72 -14.68 10.11 -9.06
CA ALA A 72 -14.09 8.78 -9.00
C ALA A 72 -13.80 8.23 -10.41
N LEU A 73 -14.74 8.38 -11.34
CA LEU A 73 -14.56 7.96 -12.73
C LEU A 73 -13.42 8.71 -13.42
N ARG A 74 -13.39 10.04 -13.31
CA ARG A 74 -12.33 10.86 -13.91
C ARG A 74 -10.96 10.58 -13.32
N ALA A 75 -10.89 10.38 -12.00
CA ALA A 75 -9.64 10.03 -11.33
C ALA A 75 -9.17 8.64 -11.75
N LYS A 76 -10.08 7.67 -11.88
CA LYS A 76 -9.76 6.31 -12.38
C LYS A 76 -9.14 6.37 -13.77
N ALA A 77 -9.81 7.02 -14.72
CA ALA A 77 -9.33 7.15 -16.09
C ALA A 77 -7.94 7.79 -16.16
N ARG A 78 -7.72 8.89 -15.41
CA ARG A 78 -6.41 9.53 -15.31
C ARG A 78 -5.32 8.60 -14.78
N ILE A 79 -5.62 7.83 -13.74
CA ILE A 79 -4.65 6.90 -13.16
C ILE A 79 -4.34 5.79 -14.16
N GLU A 80 -5.34 5.23 -14.84
CA GLU A 80 -5.15 4.22 -15.88
C GLU A 80 -4.24 4.76 -17.00
N ASP A 81 -4.56 5.94 -17.54
CA ASP A 81 -3.73 6.62 -18.56
C ASP A 81 -2.28 6.83 -18.08
N GLN A 82 -2.11 7.27 -16.83
CA GLN A 82 -0.79 7.52 -16.26
C GLN A 82 -0.01 6.23 -16.03
N LEU A 83 -0.68 5.13 -15.67
CA LEU A 83 -0.05 3.82 -15.47
C LEU A 83 0.34 3.15 -16.78
N ASP A 84 -0.40 3.39 -17.87
CA ASP A 84 -0.11 2.82 -19.19
C ASP A 84 1.15 3.42 -19.85
N ASN A 85 1.51 4.65 -19.49
CA ASN A 85 2.75 5.26 -19.94
C ASN A 85 3.98 4.53 -19.36
N PRO A 86 5.14 4.47 -20.03
CA PRO A 86 6.38 4.00 -19.40
C PRO A 86 6.92 5.01 -18.36
N GLY A 87 7.65 4.56 -17.36
CA GLY A 87 8.30 5.45 -16.37
C GLY A 87 8.32 4.91 -14.94
N PRO A 88 8.88 5.68 -13.99
CA PRO A 88 9.07 5.25 -12.60
C PRO A 88 7.79 5.19 -11.76
N LYS A 89 6.68 5.83 -12.18
CA LYS A 89 5.38 5.81 -11.49
C LYS A 89 5.46 6.25 -10.03
N LYS A 90 6.26 7.28 -9.76
CA LYS A 90 6.43 7.83 -8.43
C LYS A 90 5.17 8.58 -8.02
N VAL A 91 4.51 8.09 -6.97
CA VAL A 91 3.34 8.75 -6.40
C VAL A 91 3.80 9.82 -5.40
N THR A 92 3.26 11.03 -5.53
CA THR A 92 3.44 12.13 -4.57
C THR A 92 2.09 12.70 -4.15
N ILE A 93 2.01 13.14 -2.89
CA ILE A 93 0.81 13.78 -2.35
C ILE A 93 1.19 15.20 -1.95
N GLN A 94 0.46 16.18 -2.48
CA GLN A 94 0.65 17.59 -2.17
C GLN A 94 -0.61 18.16 -1.52
N ALA A 95 -0.44 18.94 -0.46
CA ALA A 95 -1.55 19.67 0.14
C ALA A 95 -1.99 20.83 -0.76
N SER A 96 -3.30 21.01 -0.88
CA SER A 96 -3.96 22.05 -1.68
C SER A 96 -5.14 22.63 -0.88
N PRO A 97 -5.55 23.89 -1.11
CA PRO A 97 -6.73 24.45 -0.45
C PRO A 97 -8.01 23.63 -0.63
N LEU A 98 -8.09 22.83 -1.71
CA LEU A 98 -9.24 21.97 -2.02
C LEU A 98 -9.10 20.53 -1.49
N GLY A 99 -8.01 20.21 -0.79
CA GLY A 99 -7.72 18.89 -0.24
C GLY A 99 -6.33 18.38 -0.61
N SER A 100 -6.20 17.08 -0.84
CA SER A 100 -4.93 16.45 -1.23
C SER A 100 -4.90 16.20 -2.73
N LEU A 101 -3.83 16.66 -3.38
CA LEU A 101 -3.53 16.39 -4.77
C LEU A 101 -2.64 15.14 -4.83
N VAL A 102 -3.13 14.09 -5.50
CA VAL A 102 -2.34 12.89 -5.78
C VAL A 102 -1.74 13.05 -7.17
N GLN A 103 -0.43 12.85 -7.28
CA GLN A 103 0.31 12.96 -8.52
C GLN A 103 1.06 11.68 -8.81
N ILE A 104 1.20 11.35 -10.10
CA ILE A 104 2.08 10.28 -10.58
C ILE A 104 3.11 10.92 -11.51
N ASP A 105 4.39 10.81 -11.16
CA ASP A 105 5.51 11.41 -11.90
C ASP A 105 5.34 12.94 -12.14
N GLY A 106 4.64 13.63 -11.22
CA GLY A 106 4.35 15.06 -11.30
C GLY A 106 3.10 15.43 -12.12
N ALA A 107 2.42 14.46 -12.74
CA ALA A 107 1.15 14.67 -13.45
C ALA A 107 -0.07 14.52 -12.51
N THR A 108 -1.15 15.24 -12.80
CA THR A 108 -2.39 15.30 -11.97
C THR A 108 -3.61 14.75 -12.68
#